data_AF-A0A963W0K9-F1
#
_entry.id   AF-A0A963W0K9-F1
#
_cell.length_a   1.000
_cell.length_b   1.000
_cell.length_c   1.000
_cell.angle_alpha   90.00
_cell.angle_beta   90.00
_cell.angle_gamma   90.00
#
_symmetry.space_group_name_H-M   'P 1'
#
loop_
_entity.id
_entity.type
_entity.pdbx_description
1 polymer ?
#
loop_
_entity_poly.entity_id
_entity_poly.type
_entity_poly.pdbx_seq_one_letter_code
_entity_poly.pdbx_strand_id
1 'polypeptide(L)' 'GAMSGEPASLAPEAAASGGPGLVAGNQAEALVALRGSGTALPLLPDARDFAQLPTAALRADTAPLYGRPPDARLPGTAAP' A
#
# COMPACT_ATOMS: atom_id res chain seq x y z
N GLY A 1 -11.51 9.99 5.09
CA GLY A 1 -10.37 10.94 5.03
C GLY A 1 -10.08 11.28 3.59
N ALA A 2 -9.56 12.48 3.29
CA ALA A 2 -9.14 12.84 1.94
C ALA A 2 -7.85 12.09 1.56
N MET A 3 -7.69 11.76 0.27
CA MET A 3 -6.45 11.17 -0.24
C MET A 3 -5.32 12.20 -0.22
N SER A 4 -4.19 11.84 0.39
CA SER A 4 -3.01 12.68 0.47
C SER A 4 -2.02 12.32 -0.64
N GLY A 5 -2.30 12.75 -1.86
CA GLY A 5 -1.41 12.56 -3.02
C GLY A 5 -1.57 11.23 -3.77
N GLU A 6 -0.76 11.06 -4.82
CA GLU A 6 -0.73 9.87 -5.67
C GLU A 6 0.03 8.71 -4.95
N PRO A 7 -0.48 7.47 -4.99
CA PRO A 7 0.23 6.32 -4.42
C PRO A 7 1.59 6.09 -5.12
N ALA A 8 2.61 5.75 -4.32
CA ALA A 8 3.96 5.45 -4.79
C ALA A 8 4.51 4.18 -4.12
N SER A 9 5.21 3.32 -4.88
CA SER A 9 5.96 2.18 -4.34
C SER A 9 7.37 2.63 -3.97
N LEU A 10 7.58 2.91 -2.68
CA LEU A 10 8.86 3.35 -2.13
C LEU A 10 9.62 2.19 -1.49
N ALA A 11 10.95 2.33 -1.42
CA ALA A 11 11.77 1.51 -0.54
C ALA A 11 11.43 1.84 0.94
N PRO A 12 11.58 0.88 1.88
CA PRO A 12 11.23 1.09 3.29
C PRO A 12 11.87 2.33 3.91
N GLU A 13 13.13 2.61 3.61
CA GLU A 13 13.88 3.76 4.14
C GLU A 13 13.30 5.08 3.64
N ALA A 14 12.91 5.14 2.35
CA ALA A 14 12.26 6.30 1.78
C ALA A 14 10.84 6.50 2.36
N ALA A 15 10.08 5.42 2.54
CA ALA A 15 8.76 5.47 3.18
C ALA A 15 8.82 5.86 4.67
N ALA A 16 9.92 5.54 5.36
CA ALA A 16 10.14 5.91 6.75
C ALA A 16 10.40 7.42 6.93
N SER A 17 10.83 8.13 5.88
CA SER A 17 11.17 9.57 5.94
C SER A 17 9.98 10.51 6.20
N GLY A 18 8.73 10.04 6.06
CA GLY A 18 7.54 10.85 6.31
C GLY A 18 6.22 10.13 6.07
N GLY A 19 5.14 10.89 5.93
CA GLY A 19 3.79 10.38 5.70
C GLY A 19 2.88 10.42 6.93
N PRO A 20 1.67 9.86 6.85
CA PRO A 20 0.70 9.86 7.94
C PRO A 20 1.23 9.16 9.20
N GLY A 21 0.82 9.66 10.36
CA GLY A 21 1.20 9.08 11.66
C GLY A 21 0.52 7.75 11.98
N LEU A 22 -0.63 7.45 11.35
CA LEU A 22 -1.31 6.17 11.45
C LEU A 22 -0.95 5.29 10.26
N VAL A 23 -0.42 4.09 10.51
CA VAL A 23 0.00 3.16 9.47
C VAL A 23 -0.73 1.84 9.68
N ALA A 24 -1.46 1.36 8.67
CA ALA A 24 -2.15 0.08 8.70
C ALA A 24 -1.55 -0.91 7.70
N GLY A 25 -1.53 -2.19 8.03
CA GLY A 25 -1.05 -3.27 7.15
C GLY A 25 -0.07 -4.21 7.84
N ASN A 26 0.29 -5.30 7.16
CA ASN A 26 1.24 -6.30 7.67
C ASN A 26 2.67 -5.78 7.90
N GLN A 27 3.06 -4.66 7.27
CA GLN A 27 4.36 -4.01 7.46
C GLN A 27 4.27 -2.75 8.33
N ALA A 28 3.12 -2.46 8.94
CA ALA A 28 2.92 -1.22 9.72
C ALA A 28 3.90 -1.12 10.89
N GLU A 29 4.06 -2.20 11.66
CA GLU A 29 4.96 -2.23 12.82
C GLU A 29 6.41 -2.03 12.40
N ALA A 30 6.86 -2.72 11.35
CA ALA A 30 8.21 -2.59 10.82
C ALA A 30 8.50 -1.16 10.33
N LEU A 31 7.55 -0.55 9.60
CA LEU A 31 7.72 0.82 9.10
C LEU A 31 7.73 1.85 10.24
N VAL A 32 6.83 1.73 11.22
CA VAL A 32 6.78 2.62 12.39
C VAL A 32 8.04 2.47 13.25
N ALA A 33 8.53 1.24 13.43
CA ALA A 33 9.79 0.98 14.12
C ALA A 33 10.98 1.62 13.39
N LEU A 34 11.06 1.48 12.05
CA LEU A 34 12.11 2.11 11.24
C LEU A 34 12.04 3.65 11.27
N ARG A 35 10.81 4.21 11.26
CA ARG A 35 10.57 5.66 11.36
C ARG A 35 10.86 6.23 12.76
N GLY A 36 10.78 5.40 13.80
CA GLY A 36 10.90 5.81 15.20
C GLY A 36 9.70 6.60 15.75
N SER A 37 8.61 6.73 14.98
CA SER A 37 7.40 7.45 15.41
C SER A 37 6.16 7.01 14.62
N GLY A 38 4.97 7.25 15.21
CA GLY A 38 3.68 6.89 14.63
C GLY A 38 2.94 5.80 15.41
N THR A 39 1.80 5.38 14.88
CA THR A 39 0.96 4.33 15.44
C THR A 39 0.77 3.25 14.39
N ALA A 40 1.28 2.05 14.69
CA ALA A 40 1.08 0.87 13.86
C ALA A 40 -0.26 0.21 14.18
N LEU A 41 -1.02 -0.10 13.13
CA LEU A 41 -2.19 -0.96 13.18
C LEU A 41 -1.89 -2.21 12.34
N PRO A 42 -1.57 -3.36 12.95
CA PRO A 42 -1.34 -4.62 12.24
C PRO A 42 -2.68 -5.21 11.74
N LEU A 43 -3.38 -4.44 10.90
CA LEU A 43 -4.70 -4.74 10.35
C LEU A 43 -4.55 -5.16 8.88
N LEU A 44 -5.24 -6.23 8.50
CA LEU A 44 -5.35 -6.69 7.13
C LEU A 44 -6.70 -6.30 6.53
N PRO A 45 -6.81 -6.17 5.20
CA PRO A 45 -8.10 -6.02 4.54
C PRO A 45 -9.03 -7.20 4.88
N ASP A 46 -10.28 -6.89 5.21
CA ASP A 46 -11.34 -7.87 5.45
C ASP A 46 -12.52 -7.59 4.52
N ALA A 47 -12.96 -8.62 3.78
CA ALA A 47 -14.07 -8.49 2.84
C ALA A 47 -15.40 -8.18 3.56
N ARG A 48 -15.54 -8.55 4.83
CA ARG A 48 -16.73 -8.25 5.65
C ARG A 48 -16.94 -6.75 5.86
N ASP A 49 -15.84 -5.98 5.83
CA ASP A 49 -15.86 -4.54 6.02
C ASP A 49 -15.94 -3.75 4.71
N PHE A 50 -15.99 -4.43 3.55
CA PHE A 50 -16.05 -3.78 2.24
C PHE A 50 -17.20 -2.77 2.12
N ALA A 51 -18.36 -3.08 2.70
CA ALA A 51 -19.54 -2.20 2.68
C ALA A 51 -19.34 -0.89 3.46
N GLN A 52 -18.28 -0.75 4.25
CA GLN A 52 -17.93 0.49 4.95
C GLN A 52 -17.20 1.49 4.05
N LEU A 53 -16.75 1.09 2.85
CA LEU A 53 -16.06 1.99 1.93
C LEU A 53 -17.04 3.02 1.33
N PRO A 54 -16.65 4.30 1.25
CA PRO A 54 -17.47 5.32 0.60
C PRO A 54 -17.56 5.03 -0.91
N THR A 55 -18.70 5.31 -1.53
CA THR A 55 -18.91 5.11 -2.98
C THR A 55 -17.86 5.82 -3.84
N ALA A 56 -17.37 6.98 -3.39
CA ALA A 56 -16.32 7.74 -4.07
C ALA A 56 -14.95 7.03 -4.12
N ALA A 57 -14.73 5.99 -3.30
CA ALA A 57 -13.53 5.16 -3.35
C ALA A 57 -13.65 3.98 -4.33
N LEU A 58 -14.84 3.73 -4.88
CA LEU A 58 -15.10 2.65 -5.83
C LEU A 58 -15.07 3.19 -7.25
N ARG A 59 -14.48 2.42 -8.16
CA ARG A 59 -14.49 2.71 -9.60
C ARG A 59 -15.25 1.63 -10.35
N ALA A 60 -15.87 1.99 -11.46
CA ALA A 60 -16.61 1.06 -12.31
C ALA A 60 -15.68 0.14 -13.12
N ASP A 61 -14.46 0.60 -13.40
CA ASP A 61 -13.42 -0.19 -14.06
C ASP A 61 -12.67 -1.06 -13.05
N THR A 62 -12.62 -2.37 -13.33
CA THR A 62 -11.83 -3.33 -12.56
C THR A 62 -10.50 -3.57 -13.26
N ALA A 63 -9.44 -2.99 -12.70
CA ALA A 63 -8.06 -3.30 -13.03
C ALA A 63 -7.25 -3.46 -11.74
N PRO A 64 -6.24 -4.35 -11.69
CA PRO A 64 -5.34 -4.41 -10.56
C PRO A 64 -4.62 -3.08 -10.35
N LEU A 65 -4.60 -2.58 -9.11
CA LEU A 65 -3.81 -1.41 -8.71
C LEU A 65 -2.45 -1.87 -8.19
N TYR A 66 -1.46 -1.97 -9.08
CA TYR A 66 -0.09 -2.26 -8.69
C TYR A 66 0.68 -0.97 -8.43
N GLY A 67 1.32 -0.84 -7.27
CA GLY A 67 2.26 0.26 -6.99
C GLY A 67 3.61 0.12 -7.73
N ARG A 68 3.87 -1.04 -8.34
CA ARG A 68 5.11 -1.42 -9.02
C ARG A 68 4.79 -2.19 -10.31
N PRO A 69 5.65 -2.17 -11.34
CA PRO A 69 5.40 -2.94 -12.56
C PRO A 69 5.24 -4.43 -12.23
N PRO A 70 4.43 -5.17 -13.01
CA PRO A 70 4.29 -6.62 -12.84
C PRO A 70 5.67 -7.28 -12.92
N ASP A 71 5.98 -8.09 -11.92
CA ASP A 71 7.26 -8.81 -11.78
C ASP A 71 7.25 -10.19 -12.46
N ALA A 72 6.08 -10.64 -12.92
CA ALA A 72 5.92 -11.86 -13.68
C ALA A 72 6.66 -11.76 -15.02
N ARG A 73 7.73 -12.55 -15.17
CA ARG A 73 8.43 -12.76 -16.45
C ARG A 73 7.79 -13.93 -17.18
N LEU A 74 7.67 -13.82 -18.51
CA LEU A 74 7.27 -14.95 -19.34
C LEU A 74 8.36 -16.04 -19.27
N PRO A 75 8.00 -17.33 -19.16
CA PRO A 75 8.98 -18.40 -19.31
C PRO A 75 9.62 -18.31 -20.71
N GLY A 76 10.94 -18.15 -20.78
CA GLY A 76 11.71 -18.17 -22.04
C GLY A 76 12.46 -16.89 -22.41
N THR A 77 12.22 -15.75 -21.76
CA THR A 77 13.06 -14.55 -21.96
C THR A 77 14.25 -14.58 -21.00
N ALA A 78 15.32 -15.26 -21.40
CA ALA A 78 16.65 -14.96 -20.89
C ALA A 78 17.08 -13.59 -21.44
N ALA A 79 17.49 -12.66 -20.57
CA ALA A 79 18.11 -11.42 -21.00
C ALA A 79 19.47 -11.74 -21.67
N PRO A 80 19.92 -10.95 -22.67
CA PRO A 80 21.29 -11.05 -23.15
C PRO A 80 22.31 -10.75 -22.05
#